data_AF-A0A7R9VIT4-F1
#
_entry.id   AF-A0A7R9VIT4-F1
#
_cell.length_a   1.000
_cell.length_b   1.000
_cell.length_c   1.000
_cell.angle_alpha   90.00
_cell.angle_beta   90.00
_cell.angle_gamma   90.00
#
_symmetry.space_group_name_H-M   'P 1'
#
loop_
_entity.id
_entity.type
_entity.pdbx_description
1 polymer ?
#
loop_
_entity_poly.entity_id
_entity_poly.type
_entity_poly.pdbx_seq_one_letter_code
_entity_poly.pdbx_strand_id
1 'polypeptide(L)'
;LLDREKGHTVTDKAVFDAHARKFEREYMEDMDLLGIRPPDVLTRVTEYIPQIVDFVKKLVDDGLAYESNGSVYQSLDEFKKRGGCYRKLSPAGADDSATSAAEMAEGEGALASGDSEKRGPNDFALWKASKSGEPAWDSPWGPGRPGW
;
A
#
# COMPACT_ATOMS: atom_id res chain seq x y z
N LEU A 1 0.70 -22.50 16.65
CA LEU A 1 1.34 -23.65 15.96
C LEU A 1 0.74 -23.84 14.57
N LEU A 2 -0.58 -24.00 14.45
CA LEU A 2 -1.27 -24.12 13.16
C LEU A 2 -1.06 -22.94 12.19
N ASP A 3 -1.16 -21.70 12.66
CA ASP A 3 -0.97 -20.53 11.76
C ASP A 3 0.45 -20.46 11.18
N ARG A 4 1.46 -20.82 11.96
CA ARG A 4 2.86 -20.85 11.50
C ARG A 4 3.09 -21.95 10.47
N GLU A 5 2.39 -23.09 10.60
CA GLU A 5 2.58 -24.26 9.74
C GLU A 5 1.69 -24.25 8.50
N LYS A 6 0.48 -23.70 8.60
CA LYS A 6 -0.56 -23.75 7.56
C LYS A 6 -1.11 -22.40 7.14
N GLY A 7 -0.69 -21.29 7.75
CA GLY A 7 -1.16 -19.95 7.36
C GLY A 7 -0.96 -19.66 5.87
N HIS A 8 0.14 -20.16 5.29
CA HIS A 8 0.42 -20.06 3.86
C HIS A 8 -0.63 -20.73 2.94
N THR A 9 -1.45 -21.64 3.48
CA THR A 9 -2.52 -22.32 2.72
C THR A 9 -3.83 -21.54 2.69
N VAL A 10 -3.96 -20.49 3.52
CA VAL A 10 -5.15 -19.63 3.55
C VAL A 10 -5.09 -18.69 2.35
N THR A 11 -5.88 -19.02 1.33
CA THR A 11 -5.94 -18.26 0.06
C THR A 11 -7.33 -17.70 -0.22
N ASP A 12 -8.32 -18.09 0.58
CA ASP A 12 -9.69 -17.59 0.45
C ASP A 12 -9.76 -16.14 0.95
N LYS A 13 -9.99 -15.22 0.01
CA LYS A 13 -10.16 -13.79 0.27
C LYS A 13 -11.30 -13.49 1.23
N ALA A 14 -12.35 -14.31 1.25
CA ALA A 14 -13.52 -14.09 2.11
C ALA A 14 -13.16 -14.09 3.61
N VAL A 15 -12.10 -14.80 4.01
CA VAL A 15 -11.61 -14.80 5.40
C VAL A 15 -11.08 -13.41 5.79
N PHE A 16 -10.27 -12.80 4.94
CA PHE A 16 -9.72 -11.46 5.16
C PHE A 16 -10.82 -10.40 5.11
N ASP A 17 -11.74 -10.51 4.15
CA ASP A 17 -12.86 -9.58 4.01
C ASP A 17 -13.80 -9.65 5.22
N ALA A 18 -14.13 -10.84 5.71
CA ALA A 18 -14.98 -11.01 6.90
C ALA A 18 -14.33 -10.40 8.15
N HIS A 19 -13.01 -10.55 8.30
CA HIS A 19 -12.25 -9.95 9.39
C HIS A 19 -12.25 -8.42 9.33
N ALA A 20 -11.94 -7.85 8.17
CA ALA A 20 -11.98 -6.41 7.96
C ALA A 20 -13.39 -5.84 8.20
N ARG A 21 -14.44 -6.52 7.70
CA ARG A 21 -15.84 -6.12 7.90
C ARG A 21 -16.28 -6.16 9.35
N LYS A 22 -15.72 -7.06 10.17
CA LYS A 22 -16.00 -7.07 11.61
C LYS A 22 -15.54 -5.77 12.26
N PHE A 23 -14.28 -5.40 12.08
CA PHE A 23 -13.72 -4.19 12.68
C PHE A 23 -14.27 -2.91 12.05
N GLU A 24 -14.61 -2.92 10.76
CA GLU A 24 -15.35 -1.82 10.12
C GLU A 24 -16.68 -1.56 10.82
N ARG A 25 -17.46 -2.61 11.14
CA ARG A 25 -18.72 -2.45 11.86
C ARG A 25 -18.52 -1.93 13.28
N GLU A 26 -17.60 -2.53 14.05
CA GLU A 26 -17.30 -2.09 15.42
C GLU A 26 -16.88 -0.62 15.45
N TYR A 27 -16.02 -0.19 14.51
CA TYR A 27 -15.63 1.21 14.37
C TYR A 27 -16.83 2.12 14.10
N MET A 28 -17.72 1.75 13.17
CA MET A 28 -18.89 2.57 12.85
C MET A 28 -19.90 2.65 14.01
N GLU A 29 -20.05 1.57 14.78
CA GLU A 29 -20.85 1.55 16.01
C GLU A 29 -20.28 2.51 17.06
N ASP A 30 -18.96 2.49 17.27
CA ASP A 30 -18.27 3.40 18.19
C ASP A 30 -18.41 4.87 17.75
N MET A 31 -18.30 5.16 16.44
CA MET A 31 -18.50 6.51 15.92
C MET A 31 -19.92 7.02 16.15
N ASP A 32 -20.93 6.16 15.97
CA ASP A 32 -22.33 6.51 16.23
C ASP A 32 -22.58 6.80 17.74
N LEU A 33 -21.99 5.98 18.63
CA LEU A 33 -22.04 6.21 20.08
C LEU A 33 -21.39 7.54 20.51
N LEU A 34 -20.38 8.00 19.77
CA LEU A 34 -19.74 9.31 19.96
C LEU A 34 -20.53 10.47 19.34
N GLY A 35 -21.67 10.19 18.69
CA GLY A 35 -22.48 11.19 17.98
C GLY A 35 -21.84 11.71 16.70
N ILE A 36 -20.89 10.96 16.13
CA ILE A 36 -20.22 11.30 14.87
C ILE A 36 -21.14 10.86 13.73
N ARG A 37 -21.39 11.77 12.79
CA ARG A 37 -22.21 11.48 11.62
C ARG A 37 -21.51 10.49 10.68
N PRO A 38 -22.26 9.57 10.04
CA PRO A 38 -21.70 8.69 9.03
C PRO A 38 -21.19 9.50 7.81
N PRO A 39 -20.14 9.01 7.12
CA PRO A 39 -19.69 9.62 5.88
C PRO A 39 -20.72 9.45 4.77
N ASP A 40 -20.73 10.36 3.79
CA ASP A 40 -21.61 10.24 2.61
C ASP A 40 -21.24 9.01 1.75
N VAL A 41 -19.95 8.65 1.73
CA VAL A 41 -19.43 7.51 0.97
C VAL A 41 -18.37 6.80 1.81
N LEU A 42 -18.49 5.48 1.94
CA LEU A 42 -17.47 4.61 2.53
C LEU A 42 -16.81 3.80 1.40
N THR A 43 -15.53 4.04 1.16
CA THR A 43 -14.76 3.34 0.13
C THR A 43 -13.83 2.31 0.74
N ARG A 44 -13.87 1.07 0.25
CA ARG A 44 -12.86 0.06 0.65
C ARG A 44 -11.89 -0.18 -0.47
N VAL A 45 -10.60 -0.25 -0.14
CA VAL A 45 -9.52 -0.50 -1.11
C VAL A 45 -9.80 -1.73 -1.98
N THR A 46 -10.35 -2.80 -1.38
CA THR A 46 -10.69 -4.05 -2.08
C THR A 46 -11.77 -3.89 -3.16
N GLU A 47 -12.57 -2.82 -3.13
CA GLU A 47 -13.60 -2.51 -4.13
C GLU A 47 -13.06 -1.68 -5.32
N TYR A 48 -11.83 -1.16 -5.22
CA TYR A 48 -11.23 -0.25 -6.21
C TYR A 48 -9.93 -0.80 -6.83
N ILE A 49 -9.68 -2.10 -6.69
CA ILE A 49 -8.44 -2.73 -7.18
C ILE A 49 -8.18 -2.47 -8.67
N PRO A 50 -9.17 -2.63 -9.60
CA PRO A 50 -8.92 -2.33 -11.01
C PRO A 50 -8.46 -0.88 -11.25
N GLN A 51 -9.08 0.08 -10.58
CA GLN A 51 -8.76 1.50 -10.69
C GLN A 51 -7.37 1.81 -10.12
N ILE A 52 -6.98 1.15 -9.03
CA ILE A 52 -5.64 1.26 -8.45
C ILE A 52 -4.61 0.71 -9.45
N VAL A 53 -4.85 -0.49 -10.01
CA VAL A 53 -3.95 -1.09 -11.01
C VAL A 53 -3.79 -0.18 -12.22
N ASP A 54 -4.89 0.38 -12.74
CA ASP A 54 -4.85 1.33 -13.86
C ASP A 54 -4.08 2.61 -13.52
N PHE A 55 -4.24 3.13 -12.30
CA PHE A 55 -3.50 4.31 -11.85
C PHE A 55 -1.99 4.04 -11.74
N VAL A 56 -1.61 2.91 -11.12
CA VAL A 56 -0.21 2.51 -11.01
C VAL A 56 0.40 2.27 -12.38
N LYS A 57 -0.36 1.65 -13.31
CA LYS A 57 0.09 1.45 -14.69
C LYS A 57 0.41 2.78 -15.38
N LYS A 58 -0.44 3.81 -15.22
CA LYS A 58 -0.15 5.14 -15.77
C LYS A 58 1.15 5.73 -15.21
N LEU A 59 1.41 5.59 -13.91
CA LEU A 59 2.66 6.06 -13.32
C LEU A 59 3.89 5.33 -13.89
N VAL A 60 3.77 4.02 -14.16
CA VAL A 60 4.83 3.24 -14.81
C VAL A 60 5.01 3.69 -16.27
N ASP A 61 3.92 3.84 -17.02
CA ASP A 61 3.94 4.30 -18.43
C ASP A 61 4.53 5.71 -18.54
N ASP A 62 4.24 6.57 -17.57
CA ASP A 62 4.81 7.92 -17.46
C ASP A 62 6.27 7.89 -16.99
N GLY A 63 6.83 6.75 -16.58
CA GLY A 63 8.20 6.61 -16.07
C GLY A 63 8.39 7.11 -14.64
N LEU A 64 7.32 7.51 -13.95
CA LEU A 64 7.34 7.94 -12.54
C LEU A 64 7.42 6.77 -11.55
N ALA A 65 7.10 5.55 -12.01
CA ALA A 65 7.19 4.33 -11.23
C ALA A 65 7.94 3.25 -12.00
N TYR A 66 8.40 2.22 -11.29
CA TYR A 66 9.10 1.09 -11.89
C TYR A 66 8.72 -0.22 -11.20
N GLU A 67 8.69 -1.28 -12.00
CA GLU A 67 8.55 -2.65 -11.51
C GLU A 67 9.90 -3.19 -11.03
N SER A 68 9.83 -4.03 -9.99
CA SER A 68 10.94 -4.78 -9.42
C SER A 68 10.38 -6.01 -8.70
N ASN A 69 10.70 -7.22 -9.18
CA ASN A 69 10.29 -8.50 -8.61
C ASN A 69 8.77 -8.68 -8.40
N GLY A 70 7.95 -8.19 -9.33
CA GLY A 70 6.48 -8.24 -9.26
C GLY A 70 5.85 -7.16 -8.37
N SER A 71 6.68 -6.34 -7.70
CA SER A 71 6.25 -5.13 -6.98
C SER A 71 6.47 -3.90 -7.85
N VAL A 72 5.75 -2.81 -7.57
CA VAL A 72 5.89 -1.51 -8.26
C VAL A 72 6.17 -0.43 -7.24
N TYR A 73 7.17 0.39 -7.50
CA TYR A 73 7.61 1.46 -6.61
C TYR A 73 7.54 2.82 -7.29
N GLN A 74 7.14 3.85 -6.54
CA GLN A 74 7.25 5.24 -6.96
C GLN A 74 8.72 5.66 -6.95
N SER A 75 9.23 6.20 -8.06
CA SER A 75 10.57 6.80 -8.09
C SER A 75 10.50 8.25 -7.64
N LEU A 76 11.10 8.54 -6.48
CA LEU A 76 11.18 9.92 -5.98
C LEU A 76 12.22 10.73 -6.76
N ASP A 77 13.29 10.10 -7.22
CA ASP A 77 14.29 10.76 -8.06
C ASP A 77 13.68 11.27 -9.36
N GLU A 78 12.89 10.45 -10.05
CA GLU A 78 12.22 10.87 -11.28
C GLU A 78 11.15 11.93 -11.01
N PHE A 79 10.39 11.79 -9.91
CA PHE A 79 9.43 12.80 -9.48
C PHE A 79 10.10 14.16 -9.25
N LYS A 80 11.25 14.20 -8.56
CA LYS A 80 12.06 15.42 -8.34
C LYS A 80 12.61 15.98 -9.65
N LYS A 81 13.12 15.14 -10.55
CA LYS A 81 13.63 15.56 -11.88
C LYS A 81 12.56 16.26 -12.73
N ARG A 82 11.30 15.89 -12.57
CA ARG A 82 10.15 16.54 -13.24
C ARG A 82 9.61 17.78 -12.54
N GLY A 83 10.32 18.28 -11.54
CA GLY A 83 9.94 19.48 -10.78
C GLY A 83 8.98 19.20 -9.61
N GLY A 84 8.75 17.92 -9.28
CA GLY A 84 8.00 17.53 -8.09
C GLY A 84 8.74 17.85 -6.80
N CYS A 85 8.00 18.18 -5.75
CA CYS A 85 8.54 18.42 -4.41
C CYS A 85 7.93 17.40 -3.44
N TYR A 86 8.72 16.37 -3.11
CA TYR A 86 8.32 15.37 -2.11
C TYR A 86 8.42 15.97 -0.70
N ARG A 87 7.56 15.52 0.23
CA ARG A 87 7.43 16.08 1.60
C ARG A 87 7.03 17.55 1.67
N LYS A 88 6.43 18.13 0.62
CA LYS A 88 5.91 19.52 0.60
C LYS A 88 4.97 19.86 1.77
N LEU A 89 4.24 18.87 2.28
CA LEU A 89 3.30 19.03 3.40
C LEU A 89 3.91 18.73 4.77
N SER A 90 5.16 18.23 4.85
CA SER A 90 5.82 17.96 6.13
C SER A 90 6.38 19.26 6.69
N PRO A 91 5.95 19.70 7.90
CA PRO A 91 6.52 20.88 8.56
C PRO A 91 8.03 20.76 8.83
N ALA A 92 8.52 19.52 8.97
CA ALA A 92 9.93 19.19 9.16
C ALA A 92 10.70 19.01 7.83
N GLY A 93 10.02 19.05 6.69
CA GLY A 93 10.57 18.76 5.35
C GLY A 93 11.40 19.86 4.72
N ALA A 94 11.81 20.90 5.48
CA ALA A 94 12.71 21.93 4.98
C ALA A 94 14.14 21.41 4.75
N ASP A 95 14.52 20.32 5.43
CA ASP A 95 15.73 19.56 5.13
C ASP A 95 15.35 18.33 4.29
N ASP A 96 15.76 18.37 3.03
CA ASP A 96 15.59 17.29 2.06
C ASP A 96 16.51 16.08 2.40
N SER A 97 17.34 16.21 3.45
CA SER A 97 18.21 15.17 3.97
C SER A 97 17.43 14.21 4.89
N ALA A 98 17.02 13.11 4.26
CA ALA A 98 16.43 11.90 4.85
C ALA A 98 14.99 12.01 5.39
N THR A 99 14.09 11.29 4.73
CA THR A 99 12.92 10.69 5.40
C THR A 99 13.48 9.87 6.57
N SER A 100 12.96 10.08 7.78
CA SER A 100 13.41 9.30 8.93
C SER A 100 13.13 7.82 8.69
N ALA A 101 13.96 6.94 9.25
CA ALA A 101 13.73 5.49 9.15
C ALA A 101 12.34 5.07 9.66
N ALA A 102 11.76 5.83 10.61
CA ALA A 102 10.40 5.62 11.10
C ALA A 102 9.33 5.95 10.05
N GLU A 103 9.46 7.09 9.35
CA GLU A 103 8.55 7.47 8.25
C GLU A 103 8.65 6.48 7.06
N MET A 104 9.86 5.95 6.79
CA MET A 104 10.05 4.90 5.77
C MET A 104 9.38 3.59 6.17
N ALA A 105 9.56 3.15 7.41
CA ALA A 105 8.95 1.92 7.92
C ALA A 105 7.41 1.99 7.92
N GLU A 106 6.85 3.19 8.16
CA GLU A 106 5.43 3.44 8.01
C GLU A 106 5.01 3.35 6.54
N GLY A 107 5.65 4.06 5.60
CA GLY A 107 5.29 3.97 4.18
C GLY A 107 5.45 2.56 3.55
N GLU A 108 6.29 1.71 4.13
CA GLU A 108 6.44 0.32 3.69
C GLU A 108 5.38 -0.63 4.25
N GLY A 109 4.83 -0.36 5.43
CA GLY A 109 3.89 -1.27 6.09
C GLY A 109 4.48 -2.58 6.58
N ALA A 110 3.72 -3.25 7.45
CA ALA A 110 4.17 -4.40 8.24
C ALA A 110 4.62 -5.64 7.44
N LEU A 111 4.42 -5.65 6.12
CA LEU A 111 4.73 -6.77 5.22
C LEU A 111 5.93 -6.49 4.28
N ALA A 112 6.78 -5.50 4.61
CA ALA A 112 7.96 -5.16 3.84
C ALA A 112 8.86 -6.38 3.52
N SER A 113 9.26 -6.49 2.25
CA SER A 113 10.37 -7.33 1.80
C SER A 113 11.59 -6.42 1.69
N GLY A 114 12.76 -6.84 2.16
CA GLY A 114 13.90 -5.96 2.45
C GLY A 114 14.36 -5.02 1.31
N ASP A 115 15.15 -4.02 1.69
CA ASP A 115 15.56 -2.83 0.93
C ASP A 115 16.19 -3.06 -0.46
N SER A 116 16.55 -4.29 -0.83
CA SER A 116 17.29 -4.60 -2.05
C SER A 116 16.50 -4.46 -3.35
N GLU A 117 15.17 -4.31 -3.28
CA GLU A 117 14.31 -4.22 -4.47
C GLU A 117 14.13 -2.78 -4.97
N LYS A 118 14.48 -1.79 -4.15
CA LYS A 118 14.29 -0.37 -4.43
C LYS A 118 15.53 0.25 -5.07
N ARG A 119 15.32 1.13 -6.04
CA ARG A 119 16.37 1.97 -6.65
C ARG A 119 16.76 3.12 -5.72
N GLY A 120 15.77 3.77 -5.11
CA GLY A 120 15.98 4.83 -4.13
C GLY A 120 15.60 4.37 -2.72
N PRO A 121 16.36 4.75 -1.67
CA PRO A 121 16.05 4.37 -0.29
C PRO A 121 14.72 4.95 0.21
N ASN A 122 14.27 6.05 -0.40
CA ASN A 122 13.00 6.71 -0.07
C ASN A 122 11.83 6.27 -0.97
N ASP A 123 12.07 5.42 -1.97
CA ASP A 123 11.00 4.96 -2.86
C ASP A 123 10.03 4.08 -2.07
N PHE A 124 8.73 4.23 -2.34
CA PHE A 124 7.68 3.50 -1.63
C PHE A 124 6.84 2.66 -2.61
N ALA A 125 6.27 1.57 -2.10
CA ALA A 125 5.52 0.63 -2.92
C ALA A 125 4.15 1.20 -3.28
N LEU A 126 3.82 1.17 -4.57
CA LEU A 126 2.48 1.41 -5.10
C LEU A 126 1.70 0.09 -5.26
N TRP A 127 2.44 -0.99 -5.55
CA TRP A 127 1.94 -2.36 -5.64
C TRP A 127 2.98 -3.32 -5.07
N LYS A 128 2.54 -4.36 -4.37
CA LYS A 128 3.41 -5.36 -3.76
C LYS A 128 3.06 -6.75 -4.25
N ALA A 129 4.07 -7.50 -4.70
CA ALA A 129 3.92 -8.92 -4.95
C ALA A 129 3.39 -9.64 -3.70
N SER A 130 2.40 -10.51 -3.87
CA SER A 130 1.82 -11.25 -2.76
C SER A 130 2.61 -12.53 -2.47
N LYS A 131 2.88 -12.76 -1.19
CA LYS A 131 3.50 -13.99 -0.68
C LYS A 131 2.42 -15.04 -0.44
N SER A 132 2.86 -16.29 -0.31
CA SER A 132 1.95 -17.39 0.03
C SER A 132 1.25 -17.14 1.36
N GLY A 133 -0.08 -17.27 1.39
CA GLY A 133 -0.93 -16.96 2.55
C GLY A 133 -1.40 -15.51 2.66
N GLU A 134 -1.01 -14.63 1.73
CA GLU A 134 -1.50 -13.26 1.67
C GLU A 134 -2.65 -13.13 0.65
N PRO A 135 -3.60 -12.20 0.85
CA PRO A 135 -4.58 -11.89 -0.18
C PRO A 135 -3.88 -11.34 -1.43
N ALA A 136 -4.39 -11.74 -2.60
CA ALA A 136 -3.83 -11.36 -3.88
C ALA A 136 -4.92 -11.05 -4.91
N TRP A 137 -4.60 -10.09 -5.77
CA TRP A 137 -5.36 -9.67 -6.93
C TRP A 137 -4.48 -9.70 -8.16
N ASP A 138 -5.11 -9.96 -9.31
CA ASP A 138 -4.41 -10.01 -10.59
C ASP A 138 -3.98 -8.61 -11.03
N SER A 139 -2.77 -8.52 -11.58
CA SER A 139 -2.23 -7.29 -12.15
C SER A 139 -1.27 -7.61 -13.30
N PRO A 140 -0.88 -6.61 -14.12
CA PRO A 140 0.14 -6.79 -15.15
C PRO A 140 1.51 -7.25 -14.63
N TRP A 141 1.78 -7.04 -13.33
CA TRP A 141 3.05 -7.41 -12.68
C TRP A 141 2.94 -8.74 -11.92
N GLY A 142 1.84 -9.47 -12.09
CA GLY A 142 1.53 -10.71 -11.38
C GLY A 142 0.64 -10.50 -10.15
N PRO A 143 0.35 -11.60 -9.41
CA PRO A 143 -0.51 -11.54 -8.23
C PRO A 143 0.10 -10.66 -7.14
N GLY A 144 -0.66 -9.69 -6.66
CA GLY A 144 -0.19 -8.77 -5.63
C GLY A 144 -1.31 -8.03 -4.92
N ARG A 145 -0.94 -6.96 -4.23
CA ARG A 145 -1.85 -6.08 -3.49
C ARG A 145 -1.37 -4.63 -3.54
N PRO A 146 -2.27 -3.65 -3.33
CA PRO A 146 -1.89 -2.25 -3.24
C PRO A 146 -0.83 -1.98 -2.16
N GLY A 147 -0.01 -0.94 -2.37
CA GLY A 147 0.77 -0.31 -1.31
C GLY A 147 -0.10 0.27 -0.20
N TRP A 148 0.53 0.65 0.92
CA TRP A 148 -0.15 1.31 2.05
C TRP A 148 -0.45 2.78 1.71
#